data_AF-A0A6D0J5G8-F1
#
_entry.id   AF-A0A6D0J5G8-F1
#
_cell.length_a   1.000
_cell.length_b   1.000
_cell.length_c   1.000
_cell.angle_alpha   90.00
_cell.angle_beta   90.00
_cell.angle_gamma   90.00
#
_symmetry.space_group_name_H-M   'P 1'
#
loop_
_entity.id
_entity.type
_entity.pdbx_description
1 polymer ?
#
loop_
_entity_poly.entity_id
_entity_poly.type
_entity_poly.pdbx_seq_one_letter_code
_entity_poly.pdbx_strand_id
1 'polypeptide(L)'
;MNLENTVKYHFAKSTLISDSPRATASDSLTGTDIMAAMGMTQERAAMGYSAFLGKMGISNNDRDRAIGLLAEYAMTKCDKVAALRKLGAAVKPQVMHQLATFAFEDYSRSAASVKQCDCCDGQGFIEADVFTNKFRKPEGKMTVSGMVKVKESIKVLCKKCNGSGVVSASCSDCHGRGKAVNQALTEKQGVPVLADCKRCGGRGYERLPSTEAYAAVCQITDAISLDTWKKSVKPFYDLLITKFDIEESWAEKQLKQITR
;
A
#
# COMPACT_ATOMS: atom_id res chain seq x y z
N MET A 1 12.38 -18.77 -14.48
CA MET A 1 11.89 -17.37 -14.64
C MET A 1 11.36 -16.83 -13.31
N ASN A 2 11.37 -15.52 -13.06
CA ASN A 2 10.81 -14.88 -11.83
C ASN A 2 9.55 -14.09 -12.17
N LEU A 3 8.68 -13.83 -11.18
CA LEU A 3 7.44 -13.05 -11.37
C LEU A 3 7.71 -11.62 -11.87
N GLU A 4 8.70 -10.92 -11.33
CA GLU A 4 9.05 -9.56 -11.80
C GLU A 4 9.41 -9.52 -13.30
N ASN A 5 9.97 -10.61 -13.83
CA ASN A 5 10.28 -10.72 -15.24
C ASN A 5 9.06 -10.96 -16.13
N THR A 6 7.90 -11.33 -15.58
CA THR A 6 6.66 -11.49 -16.37
C THR A 6 6.09 -10.12 -16.75
N VAL A 7 6.31 -9.09 -15.93
CA VAL A 7 5.77 -7.74 -16.10
C VAL A 7 6.04 -7.19 -17.51
N LYS A 8 7.25 -7.39 -18.03
CA LYS A 8 7.65 -6.92 -19.38
C LYS A 8 6.86 -7.56 -20.54
N TYR A 9 6.17 -8.68 -20.30
CA TYR A 9 5.36 -9.37 -21.31
C TYR A 9 3.90 -8.90 -21.32
N HIS A 10 3.47 -8.09 -20.35
CA HIS A 10 2.15 -7.46 -20.35
C HIS A 10 2.11 -6.16 -21.17
N PHE A 11 3.25 -5.70 -21.68
CA PHE A 11 3.37 -4.50 -22.50
C PHE A 11 3.74 -4.85 -23.95
N ALA A 12 3.29 -4.02 -24.88
CA ALA A 12 3.63 -4.19 -26.29
C ALA A 12 5.16 -4.14 -26.49
N LYS A 13 5.71 -5.15 -27.14
CA LYS A 13 7.13 -5.17 -27.50
C LYS A 13 7.36 -4.30 -28.73
N SER A 14 8.42 -3.51 -28.70
CA SER A 14 8.92 -2.86 -29.91
C SER A 14 9.42 -3.90 -30.90
N THR A 15 9.34 -3.58 -32.19
CA THR A 15 9.91 -4.40 -33.25
C THR A 15 11.42 -4.46 -33.09
N LEU A 16 11.97 -5.66 -32.89
CA LEU A 16 13.41 -5.88 -32.96
C LEU A 16 13.85 -5.88 -34.43
N ILE A 17 14.53 -4.82 -34.84
CA ILE A 17 15.21 -4.74 -36.14
C ILE A 17 16.66 -5.18 -35.88
N SER A 18 17.01 -6.37 -36.33
CA SER A 18 18.36 -6.92 -36.21
C SER A 18 18.72 -7.65 -37.50
N ASP A 19 19.96 -7.48 -37.95
CA ASP A 19 20.56 -8.22 -39.06
C ASP A 19 21.16 -9.56 -38.60
N SER A 20 20.99 -9.90 -37.32
CA SER A 20 21.44 -11.18 -36.78
C SER A 20 20.49 -12.29 -37.25
N PRO A 21 21.00 -13.39 -37.83
CA PRO A 21 20.16 -14.51 -38.26
C PRO A 21 19.42 -15.09 -37.06
N ARG A 22 18.15 -15.44 -37.25
CA ARG A 22 17.32 -16.06 -36.21
C ARG A 22 17.95 -17.41 -35.84
N ALA A 23 18.41 -17.55 -34.61
CA ALA A 23 18.94 -18.83 -34.13
C ALA A 23 17.86 -19.92 -34.30
N THR A 24 18.19 -21.01 -34.98
CA THR A 24 17.29 -22.14 -35.24
C THR A 24 17.14 -23.07 -34.03
N ALA A 25 18.06 -22.97 -33.08
CA ALA A 25 17.99 -23.60 -31.77
C ALA A 25 18.44 -22.58 -30.72
N SER A 26 17.50 -22.13 -29.89
CA SER A 26 17.85 -21.48 -28.63
C SER A 26 17.06 -22.17 -27.54
N ASP A 27 17.72 -22.63 -26.48
CA ASP A 27 17.10 -23.11 -25.24
C ASP A 27 16.37 -21.98 -24.46
N SER A 28 16.03 -20.88 -25.13
CA SER A 28 15.36 -19.73 -24.55
C SER A 28 13.85 -19.84 -24.78
N LEU A 29 13.09 -19.63 -23.70
CA LEU A 29 11.64 -19.63 -23.74
C LEU A 29 11.15 -18.55 -24.70
N THR A 30 10.28 -18.94 -25.64
CA THR A 30 9.65 -18.01 -26.57
C THR A 30 8.57 -17.18 -25.87
N GLY A 31 8.09 -16.11 -26.53
CA GLY A 31 6.97 -15.33 -26.00
C GLY A 31 5.74 -16.20 -25.70
N THR A 32 5.45 -17.17 -26.58
CA THR A 32 4.32 -18.09 -26.43
C THR A 32 4.50 -19.02 -25.22
N ASP A 33 5.70 -19.57 -25.01
CA ASP A 33 5.99 -20.43 -23.86
C ASP A 33 5.79 -19.68 -22.54
N ILE A 34 6.17 -18.40 -22.53
CA ILE A 34 6.00 -17.52 -21.37
C ILE A 34 4.52 -17.23 -21.12
N MET A 35 3.73 -16.95 -22.14
CA MET A 35 2.28 -16.79 -22.00
C MET A 35 1.61 -18.07 -21.47
N ALA A 36 2.02 -19.24 -21.98
CA ALA A 36 1.54 -20.53 -21.50
C ALA A 36 1.94 -20.77 -20.04
N ALA A 37 3.18 -20.46 -19.67
CA ALA A 37 3.67 -20.57 -18.30
C ALA A 37 2.91 -19.67 -17.32
N MET A 38 2.57 -18.44 -17.75
CA MET A 38 1.75 -17.53 -16.96
C MET A 38 0.33 -18.08 -16.75
N GLY A 39 -0.30 -18.59 -17.80
CA GLY A 39 -1.62 -19.24 -17.69
C GLY A 39 -1.62 -20.44 -16.75
N MET A 40 -0.62 -21.30 -16.84
CA MET A 40 -0.44 -22.43 -15.92
C MET A 40 -0.18 -21.98 -14.47
N THR A 41 0.59 -20.92 -14.28
CA THR A 41 0.85 -20.36 -12.94
C THR A 41 -0.43 -19.78 -12.33
N GLN A 42 -1.24 -19.09 -13.12
CA GLN A 42 -2.53 -18.55 -12.70
C GLN A 42 -3.51 -19.66 -12.28
N GLU A 43 -3.47 -20.81 -12.93
CA GLU A 43 -4.28 -21.98 -12.56
C GLU A 43 -3.80 -22.60 -11.23
N ARG A 44 -2.50 -22.81 -11.05
CA ARG A 44 -1.94 -23.43 -9.84
C ARG A 44 -1.87 -22.52 -8.61
N ALA A 45 -1.71 -21.22 -8.81
CA ALA A 45 -1.46 -20.24 -7.76
C ALA A 45 -2.27 -18.95 -7.99
N ALA A 46 -3.58 -19.12 -8.18
CA ALA A 46 -4.50 -18.04 -8.53
C ALA A 46 -4.42 -16.82 -7.58
N MET A 47 -4.41 -17.04 -6.26
CA MET A 47 -4.38 -15.95 -5.29
C MET A 47 -3.08 -15.15 -5.38
N GLY A 48 -1.93 -15.84 -5.33
CA GLY A 48 -0.62 -15.20 -5.38
C GLY A 48 -0.33 -14.49 -6.70
N TYR A 49 -0.70 -15.13 -7.82
CA TYR A 49 -0.48 -14.57 -9.14
C TYR A 49 -1.36 -13.32 -9.37
N SER A 50 -2.66 -13.39 -9.06
CA SER A 50 -3.54 -12.21 -9.15
C SER A 50 -3.13 -11.12 -8.16
N ALA A 51 -2.67 -11.47 -6.95
CA ALA A 51 -2.17 -10.49 -5.98
C ALA A 51 -0.94 -9.75 -6.51
N PHE A 52 -0.01 -10.46 -7.16
CA PHE A 52 1.16 -9.87 -7.81
C PHE A 52 0.77 -8.93 -8.96
N LEU A 53 -0.13 -9.35 -9.85
CA LEU A 53 -0.60 -8.51 -10.97
C LEU A 53 -1.29 -7.24 -10.47
N GLY A 54 -2.11 -7.34 -9.42
CA GLY A 54 -2.76 -6.20 -8.79
C GLY A 54 -1.75 -5.25 -8.13
N LYS A 55 -0.75 -5.79 -7.42
CA LYS A 55 0.34 -5.01 -6.79
C LYS A 55 1.17 -4.24 -7.82
N MET A 56 1.43 -4.84 -8.98
CA MET A 56 2.15 -4.21 -10.08
C MET A 56 1.29 -3.26 -10.93
N GLY A 57 -0.01 -3.12 -10.62
CA GLY A 57 -0.92 -2.23 -11.35
C GLY A 57 -1.24 -2.68 -12.77
N ILE A 58 -1.08 -3.97 -13.08
CA ILE A 58 -1.30 -4.52 -14.44
C ILE A 58 -2.80 -4.69 -14.70
N SER A 59 -3.58 -5.11 -13.70
CA SER A 59 -4.99 -5.47 -13.85
C SER A 59 -5.77 -5.19 -12.57
N ASN A 60 -6.80 -4.34 -12.68
CA ASN A 60 -7.74 -4.08 -11.58
C ASN A 60 -8.62 -5.30 -11.28
N ASN A 61 -8.95 -6.08 -12.32
CA ASN A 61 -9.72 -7.32 -12.15
C ASN A 61 -8.94 -8.35 -11.31
N ASP A 62 -7.62 -8.45 -11.50
CA ASP A 62 -6.77 -9.33 -10.69
C ASP A 62 -6.63 -8.84 -9.25
N ARG A 63 -6.62 -7.52 -9.03
CA ARG A 63 -6.71 -6.94 -7.69
C ARG A 63 -7.99 -7.40 -6.99
N ASP A 64 -9.14 -7.23 -7.62
CA ASP A 64 -10.44 -7.58 -7.02
C ASP A 64 -10.55 -9.10 -6.82
N ARG A 65 -10.05 -9.89 -7.77
CA ARG A 65 -9.97 -11.35 -7.66
C ARG A 65 -9.08 -11.78 -6.48
N ALA A 66 -7.93 -11.13 -6.28
CA ALA A 66 -7.03 -11.44 -5.15
C ALA A 66 -7.70 -11.14 -3.80
N ILE A 67 -8.42 -10.02 -3.70
CA ILE A 67 -9.19 -9.65 -2.51
C ILE A 67 -10.30 -10.67 -2.26
N GLY A 68 -11.05 -11.07 -3.29
CA GLY A 68 -12.10 -12.08 -3.19
C GLY A 68 -11.58 -13.43 -2.72
N LEU A 69 -10.49 -13.94 -3.32
CA LEU A 69 -9.86 -15.20 -2.92
C LEU A 69 -9.35 -15.16 -1.47
N LEU A 70 -8.77 -14.03 -1.04
CA LEU A 70 -8.35 -13.87 0.36
C LEU A 70 -9.56 -13.81 1.30
N ALA A 71 -10.66 -13.16 0.92
CA ALA A 71 -11.88 -13.11 1.70
C ALA A 71 -12.50 -14.51 1.87
N GLU A 72 -12.52 -15.33 0.82
CA GLU A 72 -12.91 -16.75 0.89
C GLU A 72 -12.00 -17.53 1.85
N TYR A 73 -10.68 -17.36 1.74
CA TYR A 73 -9.74 -17.97 2.67
C TYR A 73 -9.99 -17.52 4.11
N ALA A 74 -10.26 -16.22 4.33
CA ALA A 74 -10.58 -15.66 5.63
C ALA A 74 -11.86 -16.28 6.20
N MET A 75 -12.90 -16.49 5.37
CA MET A 75 -14.13 -17.17 5.78
C MET A 75 -13.86 -18.59 6.30
N THR A 76 -12.92 -19.35 5.71
CA THR A 76 -12.57 -20.70 6.22
C THR A 76 -11.83 -20.69 7.56
N LYS A 77 -11.21 -19.56 7.95
CA LYS A 77 -10.35 -19.47 9.15
C LYS A 77 -10.91 -18.58 10.25
N CYS A 78 -11.91 -17.74 9.95
CA CYS A 78 -12.45 -16.75 10.87
C CYS A 78 -13.05 -17.36 12.15
N ASP A 79 -13.54 -18.60 12.12
CA ASP A 79 -14.14 -19.26 13.28
C ASP A 79 -13.14 -19.53 14.41
N LYS A 80 -11.84 -19.53 14.10
CA LYS A 80 -10.77 -19.57 15.11
C LYS A 80 -10.80 -18.37 16.05
N VAL A 81 -11.32 -17.23 15.59
CA VAL A 81 -11.45 -16.00 16.37
C VAL A 81 -12.87 -15.91 16.92
N ALA A 82 -13.02 -15.99 18.23
CA ALA A 82 -14.34 -15.97 18.88
C ALA A 82 -15.18 -14.73 18.53
N ALA A 83 -14.54 -13.56 18.38
CA ALA A 83 -15.21 -12.32 18.00
C ALA A 83 -15.81 -12.38 16.58
N LEU A 84 -15.07 -12.96 15.62
CA LEU A 84 -15.53 -13.09 14.23
C LEU A 84 -16.56 -14.21 14.06
N ARG A 85 -16.45 -15.28 14.86
CA ARG A 85 -17.40 -16.41 14.86
C ARG A 85 -18.81 -15.99 15.26
N LYS A 86 -18.93 -15.03 16.18
CA LYS A 86 -20.21 -14.55 16.72
C LYS A 86 -20.93 -13.56 15.80
N LEU A 87 -20.30 -13.13 14.71
CA LEU A 87 -20.92 -12.21 13.75
C LEU A 87 -22.08 -12.90 13.01
N GLY A 88 -23.12 -12.13 12.71
CA GLY A 88 -24.28 -12.61 11.94
C GLY A 88 -23.89 -13.05 10.53
N ALA A 89 -24.66 -13.97 9.94
CA ALA A 89 -24.35 -14.58 8.64
C ALA A 89 -24.28 -13.57 7.47
N ALA A 90 -25.02 -12.46 7.53
CA ALA A 90 -24.97 -11.41 6.51
C ALA A 90 -23.77 -10.46 6.67
N VAL A 91 -23.37 -10.18 7.92
CA VAL A 91 -22.30 -9.23 8.27
C VAL A 91 -20.92 -9.86 8.12
N LYS A 92 -20.80 -11.15 8.44
CA LYS A 92 -19.53 -11.88 8.47
C LYS A 92 -18.78 -11.83 7.12
N PRO A 93 -19.40 -12.08 5.94
CA PRO A 93 -18.72 -11.95 4.65
C PRO A 93 -18.25 -10.52 4.36
N GLN A 94 -19.06 -9.51 4.73
CA GLN A 94 -18.70 -8.09 4.53
C GLN A 94 -17.47 -7.71 5.34
N VAL A 95 -17.41 -8.13 6.60
CA VAL A 95 -16.22 -7.91 7.46
C VAL A 95 -15.00 -8.64 6.90
N MET A 96 -15.14 -9.89 6.44
CA MET A 96 -14.00 -10.62 5.86
C MET A 96 -13.49 -9.95 4.58
N HIS A 97 -14.39 -9.50 3.71
CA HIS A 97 -14.03 -8.77 2.51
C HIS A 97 -13.33 -7.45 2.85
N GLN A 98 -13.84 -6.69 3.82
CA GLN A 98 -13.21 -5.44 4.26
C GLN A 98 -11.79 -5.67 4.80
N LEU A 99 -11.60 -6.71 5.63
CA LEU A 99 -10.28 -7.10 6.13
C LEU A 99 -9.33 -7.50 4.98
N ALA A 100 -9.83 -8.24 3.99
CA ALA A 100 -9.05 -8.62 2.82
C ALA A 100 -8.64 -7.41 1.97
N THR A 101 -9.53 -6.42 1.79
CA THR A 101 -9.22 -5.17 1.09
C THR A 101 -8.07 -4.42 1.76
N PHE A 102 -8.16 -4.19 3.08
CA PHE A 102 -7.08 -3.53 3.81
C PHE A 102 -5.79 -4.35 3.83
N ALA A 103 -5.91 -5.68 3.92
CA ALA A 103 -4.75 -6.56 3.87
C ALA A 103 -4.05 -6.47 2.52
N PHE A 104 -4.81 -6.38 1.42
CA PHE A 104 -4.27 -6.18 0.08
C PHE A 104 -3.60 -4.80 -0.05
N GLU A 105 -4.21 -3.73 0.46
CA GLU A 105 -3.63 -2.38 0.42
C GLU A 105 -2.31 -2.27 1.21
N ASP A 106 -2.21 -2.98 2.34
CA ASP A 106 -0.98 -3.04 3.14
C ASP A 106 0.10 -3.93 2.49
N TYR A 107 -0.32 -4.99 1.78
CA TYR A 107 0.55 -5.84 0.97
C TYR A 107 1.07 -5.15 -0.31
N SER A 108 0.20 -4.44 -1.03
CA SER A 108 0.54 -3.75 -2.28
C SER A 108 1.32 -2.45 -2.06
N ARG A 109 1.50 -2.05 -0.79
CA ARG A 109 2.20 -0.82 -0.43
C ARG A 109 3.71 -0.98 -0.70
N SER A 110 4.29 0.09 -1.22
CA SER A 110 5.73 0.21 -1.43
C SER A 110 6.25 1.55 -0.92
N ALA A 111 7.57 1.74 -0.93
CA ALA A 111 8.19 3.03 -0.66
C ALA A 111 7.73 4.14 -1.63
N ALA A 112 7.23 3.78 -2.82
CA ALA A 112 6.70 4.72 -3.80
C ALA A 112 5.20 5.01 -3.62
N SER A 113 4.50 4.27 -2.76
CA SER A 113 3.08 4.51 -2.53
C SER A 113 2.86 5.85 -1.85
N VAL A 114 1.77 6.51 -2.23
CA VAL A 114 1.31 7.77 -1.62
C VAL A 114 -0.05 7.57 -0.99
N LYS A 115 -0.27 8.19 0.17
CA LYS A 115 -1.57 8.25 0.86
C LYS A 115 -2.13 9.65 0.69
N GLN A 116 -3.45 9.78 0.60
CA GLN A 116 -4.10 11.08 0.75
C GLN A 116 -3.75 11.71 2.10
N CYS A 117 -3.50 13.01 2.12
CA CYS A 117 -3.12 13.70 3.34
C CYS A 117 -4.29 13.81 4.30
N ASP A 118 -4.20 13.14 5.45
CA ASP A 118 -5.22 13.18 6.52
C ASP A 118 -5.46 14.58 7.11
N CYS A 119 -4.57 15.56 6.86
CA CYS A 119 -4.70 16.92 7.38
C CYS A 119 -5.45 17.88 6.46
N CYS A 120 -5.56 17.58 5.17
CA CYS A 120 -6.25 18.45 4.22
C CYS A 120 -7.20 17.68 3.31
N ASP A 121 -7.45 16.40 3.58
CA ASP A 121 -8.26 15.51 2.77
C ASP A 121 -7.95 15.62 1.27
N GLY A 122 -6.66 15.75 0.92
CA GLY A 122 -6.21 15.88 -0.47
C GLY A 122 -6.29 17.28 -1.08
N GLN A 123 -6.84 18.27 -0.38
CA GLN A 123 -6.99 19.64 -0.88
C GLN A 123 -5.67 20.43 -0.95
N GLY A 124 -4.62 19.99 -0.24
CA GLY A 124 -3.31 20.64 -0.21
C GLY A 124 -3.23 21.91 0.66
N PHE A 125 -4.38 22.51 0.99
CA PHE A 125 -4.48 23.73 1.79
C PHE A 125 -5.39 23.52 3.01
N ILE A 126 -5.17 24.32 4.05
CA ILE A 126 -6.00 24.39 5.25
C ILE A 126 -6.49 25.84 5.34
N GLU A 127 -7.79 26.01 5.56
CA GLU A 127 -8.36 27.34 5.81
C GLU A 127 -7.96 27.80 7.21
N ALA A 128 -7.23 28.92 7.28
CA ALA A 128 -6.84 29.53 8.53
C ALA A 128 -7.42 30.94 8.60
N ASP A 129 -8.05 31.24 9.72
CA ASP A 129 -8.52 32.58 10.03
C ASP A 129 -7.33 33.44 10.47
N VAL A 130 -6.93 34.37 9.62
CA VAL A 130 -5.88 35.34 9.94
C VAL A 130 -6.54 36.69 10.20
N PHE A 131 -6.24 37.26 11.35
CA PHE A 131 -6.64 38.62 11.68
C PHE A 131 -5.65 39.58 11.05
N THR A 132 -6.04 40.23 9.96
CA THR A 132 -5.25 41.30 9.33
C THR A 132 -5.72 42.65 9.87
N ASN A 133 -4.78 43.47 10.33
CA ASN A 133 -5.07 44.85 10.69
C ASN A 133 -5.13 45.66 9.40
N LYS A 134 -6.33 45.95 8.90
CA LYS A 134 -6.52 46.79 7.73
C LYS A 134 -6.96 48.19 8.15
N PHE A 135 -6.39 49.20 7.51
CA PHE A 135 -6.89 50.58 7.61
C PHE A 135 -8.11 50.69 6.69
N ARG A 136 -9.29 50.93 7.28
CA ARG A 136 -10.49 51.28 6.51
C ARG A 136 -10.71 52.78 6.67
N LYS A 137 -10.65 53.54 5.57
CA LYS A 137 -11.04 54.95 5.58
C LYS A 137 -12.56 55.05 5.43
N PRO A 138 -13.31 55.68 6.34
CA PRO A 138 -14.48 56.45 5.94
C PRO A 138 -13.96 57.79 5.42
N GLU A 139 -14.11 58.04 4.12
CA GLU A 139 -13.95 59.37 3.50
C GLU A 139 -12.70 60.20 3.89
N GLY A 140 -11.64 60.07 3.10
CA GLY A 140 -10.78 61.21 2.77
C GLY A 140 -9.85 61.84 3.82
N LYS A 141 -9.75 61.35 5.07
CA LYS A 141 -8.73 61.84 6.04
C LYS A 141 -7.94 60.72 6.73
N MET A 142 -6.61 60.82 6.72
CA MET A 142 -5.71 59.93 7.46
C MET A 142 -5.70 60.31 8.93
N THR A 143 -6.40 59.53 9.76
CA THR A 143 -6.20 59.51 11.21
C THR A 143 -5.66 58.14 11.61
N VAL A 144 -4.65 58.13 12.48
CA VAL A 144 -3.91 56.92 12.91
C VAL A 144 -4.77 56.00 13.81
N SER A 145 -5.96 56.45 14.22
CA SER A 145 -6.86 55.80 15.19
C SER A 145 -7.93 54.89 14.56
N GLY A 146 -7.61 54.18 13.47
CA GLY A 146 -8.58 53.44 12.65
C GLY A 146 -8.13 52.02 12.26
N MET A 147 -7.33 51.36 13.09
CA MET A 147 -7.00 49.94 12.88
C MET A 147 -8.19 49.07 13.25
N VAL A 148 -8.89 48.54 12.24
CA VAL A 148 -9.93 47.53 12.43
C VAL A 148 -9.31 46.16 12.16
N LYS A 149 -9.46 45.24 13.13
CA LYS A 149 -9.11 43.84 12.95
C LYS A 149 -10.14 43.20 12.01
N VAL A 150 -9.75 42.90 10.79
CA VAL A 150 -10.58 42.18 9.83
C VAL A 150 -10.20 40.70 9.90
N LYS A 151 -11.20 39.84 10.10
CA LYS A 151 -11.02 38.39 10.05
C LYS A 151 -11.07 37.97 8.59
N GLU A 152 -9.95 37.48 8.06
CA GLU A 152 -9.87 36.96 6.69
C GLU A 152 -9.51 35.48 6.72
N SER A 153 -10.29 34.66 6.02
CA SER A 153 -9.99 33.24 5.83
C SER A 153 -8.98 33.10 4.69
N ILE A 154 -7.73 32.75 5.01
CA ILE A 154 -6.66 32.55 4.03
C ILE A 154 -6.38 31.06 3.88
N LYS A 155 -6.13 30.59 2.66
CA LYS A 155 -5.68 29.23 2.39
C LYS A 155 -4.18 29.11 2.69
N VAL A 156 -3.84 28.42 3.77
CA VAL A 156 -2.45 28.14 4.15
C VAL A 156 -2.07 26.76 3.63
N LEU A 157 -0.84 26.61 3.11
CA LEU A 157 -0.31 25.32 2.69
C LEU A 157 -0.34 24.32 3.85
N CYS A 158 -0.88 23.13 3.60
CA CYS A 158 -0.86 22.06 4.58
C CYS A 158 0.59 21.67 4.87
N LYS A 159 1.03 21.82 6.13
CA LYS A 159 2.42 21.54 6.54
C LYS A 159 2.84 20.08 6.38
N LYS A 160 1.89 19.14 6.36
CA LYS A 160 2.20 17.70 6.22
C LYS A 160 2.49 17.30 4.78
N CYS A 161 1.72 17.83 3.83
CA CYS A 161 1.89 17.51 2.40
C CYS A 161 2.57 18.63 1.61
N ASN A 162 2.86 19.78 2.23
CA ASN A 162 3.39 20.97 1.57
C ASN A 162 2.64 21.35 0.28
N GLY A 163 1.31 21.22 0.28
CA GLY A 163 0.48 21.51 -0.89
C GLY A 163 0.25 20.38 -1.88
N SER A 164 0.95 19.24 -1.78
CA SER A 164 0.79 18.13 -2.74
C SER A 164 -0.53 17.37 -2.63
N GLY A 165 -1.27 17.54 -1.51
CA GLY A 165 -2.46 16.74 -1.19
C GLY A 165 -2.17 15.29 -0.80
N VAL A 166 -0.93 14.81 -0.99
CA VAL A 166 -0.54 13.42 -0.73
C VAL A 166 0.73 13.32 0.10
N VAL A 167 0.81 12.29 0.94
CA VAL A 167 1.95 12.01 1.81
C VAL A 167 2.57 10.68 1.38
N SER A 168 3.90 10.63 1.29
CA SER A 168 4.60 9.39 0.95
C SER A 168 4.43 8.34 2.05
N ALA A 169 4.21 7.08 1.65
CA ALA A 169 4.24 5.94 2.55
C ALA A 169 5.66 5.51 2.96
N SER A 170 6.68 6.11 2.33
CA SER A 170 8.07 5.85 2.66
C SER A 170 8.37 6.15 4.12
N CYS A 171 9.20 5.31 4.73
CA CYS A 171 9.62 5.48 6.11
C CYS A 171 10.36 6.82 6.22
N SER A 172 9.98 7.65 7.19
CA SER A 172 10.57 8.97 7.41
C SER A 172 12.07 8.93 7.69
N ASP A 173 12.58 7.84 8.27
CA ASP A 173 13.96 7.77 8.75
C ASP A 173 14.91 7.24 7.65
N CYS A 174 14.45 6.29 6.83
CA CYS A 174 15.26 5.72 5.75
C CYS A 174 14.84 6.17 4.35
N HIS A 175 13.79 6.99 4.24
CA HIS A 175 13.23 7.51 2.97
C HIS A 175 13.06 6.42 1.90
N GLY A 176 12.49 5.26 2.26
CA GLY A 176 12.30 4.17 1.31
C GLY A 176 13.44 3.14 1.23
N ARG A 177 14.64 3.44 1.74
CA ARG A 177 15.82 2.56 1.57
C ARG A 177 15.76 1.24 2.33
N GLY A 178 14.97 1.16 3.40
CA GLY A 178 14.92 0.02 4.31
C GLY A 178 16.18 -0.18 5.17
N LYS A 179 17.31 0.41 4.78
CA LYS A 179 18.59 0.32 5.50
C LYS A 179 18.97 1.64 6.17
N ALA A 180 19.62 1.53 7.33
CA ALA A 180 20.20 2.63 8.09
C ALA A 180 21.62 2.25 8.56
N VAL A 181 22.48 3.26 8.73
CA VAL A 181 23.84 3.02 9.23
C VAL A 181 23.78 2.61 10.70
N ASN A 182 24.36 1.46 11.02
CA ASN A 182 24.52 1.02 12.40
C ASN A 182 25.80 1.63 12.96
N GLN A 183 25.65 2.73 13.71
CA GLN A 183 26.77 3.46 14.32
C GLN A 183 27.65 2.55 15.19
N ALA A 184 27.06 1.68 16.01
CA ALA A 184 27.82 0.78 16.89
C ALA A 184 28.66 -0.26 16.15
N LEU A 185 28.17 -0.82 15.04
CA LEU A 185 28.95 -1.75 14.21
C LEU A 185 29.97 -1.00 13.35
N THR A 186 29.61 0.20 12.89
CA THR A 186 30.49 1.07 12.11
C THR A 186 31.71 1.50 12.91
N GLU A 187 31.53 1.89 14.17
CA GLU A 187 32.63 2.26 15.09
C GLU A 187 33.56 1.08 15.37
N LYS A 188 33.02 -0.14 15.50
CA LYS A 188 33.81 -1.35 15.77
C LYS A 188 34.63 -1.81 14.58
N GLN A 189 34.09 -1.70 13.36
CA GLN A 189 34.73 -2.20 12.14
C GLN A 189 35.50 -1.12 11.37
N GLY A 190 35.32 0.16 11.70
CA GLY A 190 35.92 1.30 10.99
C GLY A 190 35.34 1.53 9.59
N VAL A 191 34.30 0.79 9.20
CA VAL A 191 33.62 0.90 7.90
C VAL A 191 32.11 0.98 8.09
N PRO A 192 31.37 1.75 7.25
CA PRO A 192 29.92 1.88 7.39
C PRO A 192 29.20 0.54 7.26
N VAL A 193 28.61 0.08 8.37
CA VAL A 193 27.79 -1.13 8.39
C VAL A 193 26.34 -0.74 8.25
N LEU A 194 25.71 -1.14 7.15
CA LEU A 194 24.27 -0.98 6.95
C LEU A 194 23.51 -2.10 7.67
N ALA A 195 22.57 -1.70 8.52
CA ALA A 195 21.60 -2.60 9.14
C ALA A 195 20.18 -2.21 8.71
N ASP A 196 19.22 -3.06 9.02
CA ASP A 196 17.81 -2.75 8.80
C ASP A 196 17.40 -1.52 9.61
N CYS A 197 16.64 -0.64 8.97
CA CYS A 197 16.10 0.55 9.62
C CYS A 197 15.19 0.14 10.76
N LYS A 198 15.51 0.56 11.98
CA LYS A 198 14.78 0.21 13.22
C LYS A 198 13.30 0.57 13.17
N ARG A 199 12.93 1.65 12.47
CA ARG A 199 11.55 2.14 12.38
C ARG A 199 10.67 1.27 11.49
N CYS A 200 11.13 0.92 10.30
CA CYS A 200 10.35 0.12 9.34
C CYS A 200 10.66 -1.39 9.38
N GLY A 201 11.70 -1.78 10.13
CA GLY A 201 12.17 -3.17 10.21
C GLY A 201 12.69 -3.69 8.88
N GLY A 202 13.38 -2.85 8.10
CA GLY A 202 13.93 -3.24 6.80
C GLY A 202 13.01 -3.01 5.60
N ARG A 203 11.70 -2.76 5.80
CA ARG A 203 10.71 -2.66 4.71
C ARG A 203 10.83 -1.41 3.83
N GLY A 204 11.35 -0.32 4.37
CA GLY A 204 11.46 0.96 3.68
C GLY A 204 10.21 1.83 3.70
N TYR A 205 9.04 1.28 4.03
CA TYR A 205 7.77 2.00 4.15
C TYR A 205 7.04 1.64 5.46
N GLU A 206 6.10 2.48 5.86
CA GLU A 206 5.26 2.25 7.03
C GLU A 206 4.04 1.39 6.68
N ARG A 207 3.68 0.49 7.60
CA ARG A 207 2.51 -0.37 7.46
C ARG A 207 1.25 0.43 7.66
N LEU A 208 0.16 0.00 7.03
CA LEU A 208 -1.12 0.62 7.26
C LEU A 208 -1.50 0.50 8.76
N PRO A 209 -1.85 1.60 9.43
CA PRO A 209 -2.28 1.54 10.81
C PRO A 209 -3.49 0.62 10.97
N SER A 210 -3.39 -0.41 11.82
CA SER A 210 -4.50 -1.33 12.06
C SER A 210 -5.77 -0.66 12.61
N THR A 211 -5.66 0.57 13.08
CA THR A 211 -6.79 1.41 13.49
C THR A 211 -7.65 1.86 12.32
N GLU A 212 -7.09 2.04 11.12
CA GLU A 212 -7.86 2.37 9.92
C GLU A 212 -8.72 1.17 9.49
N ALA A 213 -8.14 -0.03 9.50
CA ALA A 213 -8.88 -1.26 9.27
C ALA A 213 -9.99 -1.48 10.31
N TYR A 214 -9.72 -1.20 11.60
CA TYR A 214 -10.74 -1.23 12.65
C TYR A 214 -11.86 -0.23 12.40
N ALA A 215 -11.52 1.03 12.09
CA ALA A 215 -12.52 2.08 11.85
C ALA A 215 -13.47 1.72 10.72
N ALA A 216 -12.97 1.12 9.64
CA ALA A 216 -13.81 0.64 8.55
C ALA A 216 -14.65 -0.59 8.93
N VAL A 217 -14.14 -1.50 9.76
CA VAL A 217 -14.96 -2.60 10.30
C VAL A 217 -16.09 -2.07 11.19
N CYS A 218 -15.85 -1.00 11.97
CA CYS A 218 -16.90 -0.35 12.75
C CYS A 218 -18.02 0.25 11.90
N GLN A 219 -17.76 0.64 10.64
CA GLN A 219 -18.81 1.09 9.73
C GLN A 219 -19.77 -0.05 9.33
N ILE A 220 -19.34 -1.31 9.51
CA ILE A 220 -20.11 -2.50 9.17
C ILE A 220 -20.75 -3.10 10.43
N THR A 221 -20.03 -3.10 11.56
CA THR A 221 -20.52 -3.71 12.81
C THR A 221 -19.95 -3.07 14.07
N ASP A 222 -20.84 -2.82 15.04
CA ASP A 222 -20.48 -2.34 16.38
C ASP A 222 -20.20 -3.49 17.37
N ALA A 223 -20.28 -4.74 16.92
CA ALA A 223 -20.13 -5.92 17.80
C ALA A 223 -18.70 -6.13 18.31
N ILE A 224 -17.70 -5.51 17.66
CA ILE A 224 -16.29 -5.69 17.98
C ILE A 224 -15.76 -4.43 18.66
N SER A 225 -15.50 -4.52 19.97
CA SER A 225 -14.84 -3.43 20.70
C SER A 225 -13.36 -3.32 20.34
N LEU A 226 -12.77 -2.12 20.54
CA LEU A 226 -11.35 -1.86 20.29
C LEU A 226 -10.41 -2.82 21.04
N ASP A 227 -10.76 -3.18 22.28
CA ASP A 227 -9.98 -4.12 23.07
C ASP A 227 -10.04 -5.54 22.51
N THR A 228 -11.22 -5.95 22.05
CA THR A 228 -11.42 -7.25 21.39
C THR A 228 -10.67 -7.30 20.06
N TRP A 229 -10.69 -6.20 19.31
CA TRP A 229 -9.92 -6.03 18.09
C TRP A 229 -8.43 -6.25 18.35
N LYS A 230 -7.83 -5.47 19.26
CA LYS A 230 -6.40 -5.55 19.58
C LYS A 230 -5.96 -6.94 20.02
N LYS A 231 -6.78 -7.61 20.85
CA LYS A 231 -6.43 -8.93 21.42
C LYS A 231 -6.63 -10.10 20.46
N SER A 232 -7.64 -10.05 19.59
CA SER A 232 -8.09 -11.24 18.86
C SER A 232 -8.20 -11.07 17.34
N VAL A 233 -8.74 -9.95 16.87
CA VAL A 233 -8.97 -9.73 15.44
C VAL A 233 -7.71 -9.22 14.74
N LYS A 234 -6.92 -8.36 15.40
CA LYS A 234 -5.68 -7.83 14.85
C LYS A 234 -4.68 -8.94 14.48
N PRO A 235 -4.37 -9.93 15.33
CA PRO A 235 -3.49 -11.02 14.94
C PRO A 235 -3.99 -11.81 13.73
N PHE A 236 -5.31 -11.97 13.59
CA PHE A 236 -5.92 -12.59 12.42
C PHE A 236 -5.76 -11.72 11.17
N TYR A 237 -5.97 -10.41 11.28
CA TYR A 237 -5.71 -9.46 10.20
C TYR A 237 -4.23 -9.46 9.76
N ASP A 238 -3.30 -9.45 10.71
CA ASP A 238 -1.86 -9.52 10.43
C ASP A 238 -1.51 -10.83 9.68
N LEU A 239 -2.15 -11.95 10.04
CA LEU A 239 -2.01 -13.22 9.32
C LEU A 239 -2.52 -13.13 7.87
N LEU A 240 -3.67 -12.47 7.64
CA LEU A 240 -4.19 -12.28 6.29
C LEU A 240 -3.21 -11.48 5.41
N ILE A 241 -2.52 -10.49 5.97
CA ILE A 241 -1.53 -9.75 5.19
C ILE A 241 -0.35 -10.65 4.83
N THR A 242 0.19 -11.41 5.80
CA THR A 242 1.29 -12.35 5.53
C THR A 242 0.90 -13.46 4.56
N LYS A 243 -0.39 -13.78 4.44
CA LYS A 243 -0.89 -14.77 3.49
C LYS A 243 -0.63 -14.35 2.04
N PHE A 244 -0.74 -13.06 1.71
CA PHE A 244 -0.38 -12.60 0.37
C PHE A 244 1.10 -12.82 0.06
N ASP A 245 2.01 -12.54 0.99
CA ASP A 245 3.45 -12.77 0.80
C ASP A 245 3.76 -14.26 0.58
N ILE A 246 3.09 -15.14 1.33
CA ILE A 246 3.22 -16.60 1.18
C ILE A 246 2.72 -17.05 -0.20
N GLU A 247 1.58 -16.53 -0.65
CA GLU A 247 0.98 -16.89 -1.93
C GLU A 247 1.78 -16.33 -3.12
N GLU A 248 2.29 -15.10 -3.03
CA GLU A 248 3.20 -14.52 -4.03
C GLU A 248 4.46 -15.40 -4.16
N SER A 249 5.05 -15.80 -3.02
CA SER A 249 6.19 -16.71 -2.99
C SER A 249 5.86 -18.10 -3.58
N TRP A 250 4.63 -18.58 -3.38
CA TRP A 250 4.16 -19.83 -3.97
C TRP A 250 3.98 -19.72 -5.48
N ALA A 251 3.37 -18.64 -5.97
CA ALA A 251 3.23 -18.35 -7.39
C ALA A 251 4.60 -18.24 -8.08
N GLU A 252 5.59 -17.62 -7.41
CA GLU A 252 6.95 -17.55 -7.95
C GLU A 252 7.60 -18.94 -8.08
N LYS A 253 7.43 -19.80 -7.07
CA LYS A 253 7.92 -21.19 -7.11
C LYS A 253 7.26 -21.98 -8.23
N GLN A 254 5.95 -21.83 -8.42
CA GLN A 254 5.22 -22.50 -9.50
C GLN A 254 5.71 -22.03 -10.87
N LEU A 255 5.88 -20.72 -11.07
CA LEU A 255 6.42 -20.18 -12.32
C LEU A 255 7.83 -20.70 -12.59
N LYS A 256 8.70 -20.73 -11.57
CA LYS A 256 10.06 -21.29 -11.68
C LYS A 256 10.03 -22.76 -12.08
N GLN A 257 9.09 -23.54 -11.54
CA GLN A 257 8.95 -24.96 -11.87
C GLN A 257 8.44 -25.18 -13.30
N ILE A 258 7.51 -24.34 -13.78
CA ILE A 258 6.93 -24.45 -15.12
C ILE A 258 7.91 -23.98 -16.21
N THR A 259 8.75 -23.00 -15.88
CA THR A 259 9.71 -22.37 -16.82
C THR A 259 11.12 -22.97 -16.75
N ARG A 260 11.29 -24.09 -16.06
CA ARG A 260 12.54 -24.83 -15.97
C ARG A 260 12.54 -25.96 -16.98
#